data_AF-A0A068R8C2-F1
#
_entry.id   AF-A0A068R8C2-F1
#
_cell.length_a   1.000
_cell.length_b   1.000
_cell.length_c   1.000
_cell.angle_alpha   90.00
_cell.angle_beta   90.00
_cell.angle_gamma   90.00
#
_symmetry.space_group_name_H-M   'P 1'
#
loop_
_entity.id
_entity.type
_entity.pdbx_description
1 polymer ?
#
loop_
_entity_poly.entity_id
_entity_poly.type
_entity_poly.pdbx_seq_one_letter_code
_entity_poly.pdbx_strand_id
1 'polypeptide(L)'
;MILGFVNFSNLDIWLPNLFLVHSWFSQMSVFVSVNPPSWSLCSELLFYALFPLLLKPVLNIKTQHLWMSFFLSFIGLIAYQFFVDDFVPAIPKLELWPLSENQWWLSYNYPPGRLFEFIIGMILSRIAIEGLWKNASVKIAIIAAVIGYMLALYAPFQYGLNVTTIISIAVIILILTKMDLSGEKNFLSSNVMILLGEISFAFYMVHYLVLVFIKKHFIHSSLDFISSMVMLLISLMVSILLAWLIYVFVEKPVMKFAKQKITNNKPLLGDM
;
A
#
# COMPACT_ATOMS: atom_id res chain seq x y z
N MET A 1 -9.18 -22.39 8.72
CA MET A 1 -8.34 -22.04 7.56
C MET A 1 -6.95 -21.68 8.09
N ILE A 2 -5.93 -22.50 7.85
CA ILE A 2 -4.58 -22.29 8.42
C ILE A 2 -3.85 -21.26 7.55
N LEU A 3 -3.73 -20.04 8.05
CA LEU A 3 -2.88 -19.01 7.47
C LEU A 3 -1.40 -19.43 7.67
N GLY A 4 -0.64 -19.51 6.57
CA GLY A 4 0.81 -19.72 6.58
C GLY A 4 1.32 -21.10 6.15
N PHE A 5 0.46 -22.09 5.89
CA PHE A 5 0.87 -23.39 5.34
C PHE A 5 -0.17 -23.92 4.37
N VAL A 6 -0.36 -23.21 3.25
CA VAL A 6 -1.09 -23.78 2.11
C VAL A 6 -0.27 -24.96 1.60
N ASN A 7 -0.87 -26.15 1.52
CA ASN A 7 -0.18 -27.31 0.98
C ASN A 7 0.34 -27.00 -0.44
N PHE A 8 1.61 -27.30 -0.73
CA PHE A 8 2.21 -27.09 -2.05
C PHE A 8 1.48 -27.84 -3.17
N SER A 9 0.67 -28.86 -2.84
CA SER A 9 -0.21 -29.54 -3.80
C SER A 9 -1.34 -28.65 -4.34
N ASN A 10 -1.71 -27.57 -3.64
CA ASN A 10 -2.82 -26.70 -4.03
C ASN A 10 -2.38 -25.69 -5.10
N LEU A 11 -2.15 -26.19 -6.31
CA LEU A 11 -1.68 -25.38 -7.45
C LEU A 11 -2.63 -24.23 -7.78
N ASP A 12 -3.94 -24.40 -7.57
CA ASP A 12 -4.95 -23.36 -7.79
C ASP A 12 -4.76 -22.14 -6.88
N ILE A 13 -4.05 -22.29 -5.76
CA ILE A 13 -3.68 -21.19 -4.86
C ILE A 13 -2.28 -20.68 -5.19
N TRP A 14 -1.32 -21.60 -5.36
CA TRP A 14 0.08 -21.22 -5.56
C TRP A 14 0.35 -20.53 -6.90
N LEU A 15 -0.31 -20.95 -7.99
CA LEU A 15 -0.09 -20.35 -9.31
C LEU A 15 -0.55 -18.88 -9.36
N PRO A 16 -1.77 -18.51 -8.93
CA PRO A 16 -2.16 -17.09 -8.88
C PRO A 16 -1.26 -16.23 -7.98
N ASN A 17 -0.72 -16.79 -6.90
CA ASN A 17 0.23 -16.09 -6.04
C ASN A 17 1.57 -15.86 -6.75
N LEU A 18 2.10 -16.89 -7.40
CA LEU A 18 3.38 -16.82 -8.12
C LEU A 18 3.34 -15.79 -9.25
N PHE A 19 2.23 -15.72 -9.98
CA PHE A 19 2.04 -14.77 -11.07
C PHE A 19 1.50 -13.41 -10.64
N LEU A 20 1.29 -13.17 -9.33
CA LEU A 20 0.71 -11.93 -8.79
C LEU A 20 -0.63 -11.57 -9.43
N VAL A 21 -1.48 -12.58 -9.64
CA VAL A 21 -2.86 -12.43 -10.14
C VAL A 21 -3.91 -12.90 -9.14
N HIS A 22 -3.51 -13.36 -7.95
CA HIS A 22 -4.42 -13.86 -6.91
C HIS A 22 -5.47 -12.84 -6.46
N SER A 23 -5.19 -11.53 -6.49
CA SER A 23 -6.20 -10.52 -6.10
C SER A 23 -7.24 -10.19 -7.17
N TRP A 24 -7.12 -10.76 -8.36
CA TRP A 24 -8.15 -10.68 -9.41
C TRP A 24 -9.30 -11.65 -9.18
N PHE A 25 -9.12 -12.61 -8.28
CA PHE A 25 -10.11 -13.59 -7.88
C PHE A 25 -10.89 -13.05 -6.67
N SER A 26 -12.22 -13.18 -6.70
CA SER A 26 -13.07 -12.67 -5.62
C SER A 26 -13.06 -13.56 -4.38
N GLN A 27 -12.50 -14.77 -4.47
CA GLN A 27 -12.47 -15.70 -3.35
C GLN A 27 -11.41 -15.30 -2.32
N MET A 28 -11.81 -15.08 -1.07
CA MET A 28 -10.91 -14.72 0.04
C MET A 28 -9.87 -15.81 0.31
N SER A 29 -10.23 -17.06 0.07
CA SER A 29 -9.29 -18.19 0.09
C SER A 29 -8.18 -18.10 -0.97
N VAL A 30 -8.28 -17.19 -1.93
CA VAL A 30 -7.30 -16.92 -2.99
C VAL A 30 -6.67 -15.54 -2.83
N PHE A 31 -7.44 -14.44 -2.75
CA PHE A 31 -6.87 -13.08 -2.80
C PHE A 31 -6.08 -12.66 -1.56
N VAL A 32 -6.24 -13.32 -0.40
CA VAL A 32 -5.39 -13.16 0.79
C VAL A 32 -4.69 -14.47 1.18
N SER A 33 -4.53 -15.39 0.23
CA SER A 33 -3.85 -16.66 0.46
C SER A 33 -2.34 -16.50 0.53
N VAL A 34 -1.65 -17.52 1.07
CA VAL A 34 -0.18 -17.59 1.25
C VAL A 34 0.38 -16.49 2.16
N ASN A 35 0.29 -15.23 1.74
CA ASN A 35 0.70 -14.04 2.50
C ASN A 35 -0.36 -12.94 2.35
N PRO A 36 -1.26 -12.73 3.32
CA PRO A 36 -2.35 -11.75 3.19
C PRO A 36 -1.97 -10.36 2.68
N PRO A 37 -0.89 -9.68 3.12
CA PRO A 37 -0.49 -8.39 2.55
C PRO A 37 -0.08 -8.42 1.06
N SER A 38 0.22 -9.57 0.44
CA SER A 38 0.75 -9.61 -0.93
C SER A 38 -0.22 -9.18 -2.03
N TRP A 39 -1.51 -9.02 -1.72
CA TRP A 39 -2.51 -8.57 -2.71
C TRP A 39 -2.15 -7.20 -3.32
N SER A 40 -1.46 -6.33 -2.58
CA SER A 40 -1.07 -4.99 -3.08
C SER A 40 -0.14 -5.10 -4.29
N LEU A 41 0.70 -6.13 -4.35
CA LEU A 41 1.62 -6.39 -5.45
C LEU A 41 0.90 -6.67 -6.77
N CYS A 42 -0.29 -7.28 -6.72
CA CYS A 42 -1.12 -7.47 -7.90
C CYS A 42 -1.56 -6.12 -8.49
N SER A 43 -1.86 -5.16 -7.61
CA SER A 43 -2.21 -3.79 -8.00
C SER A 43 -1.00 -3.05 -8.55
N GLU A 44 0.16 -3.17 -7.91
CA GLU A 44 1.41 -2.59 -8.42
C GLU A 44 1.76 -3.11 -9.81
N LEU A 45 1.63 -4.41 -10.07
CA LEU A 45 1.89 -4.99 -11.38
C LEU A 45 0.96 -4.39 -12.46
N LEU A 46 -0.33 -4.26 -12.16
CA LEU A 46 -1.29 -3.60 -13.04
C LEU A 46 -0.91 -2.14 -13.29
N PHE A 47 -0.51 -1.41 -12.25
CA PHE A 47 -0.11 -0.02 -12.35
C PHE A 47 1.13 0.18 -13.20
N TYR A 48 2.16 -0.66 -13.04
CA TYR A 48 3.34 -0.61 -13.89
C TYR A 48 2.99 -0.90 -15.35
N ALA A 49 2.10 -1.85 -15.62
CA ALA A 49 1.65 -2.15 -16.97
C ALA A 49 0.85 -0.99 -17.60
N LEU A 50 0.00 -0.32 -16.82
CA LEU A 50 -0.83 0.80 -17.29
C LEU A 50 -0.13 2.15 -17.27
N PHE A 51 0.96 2.30 -16.51
CA PHE A 51 1.64 3.58 -16.31
C PHE A 51 2.00 4.27 -17.64
N PRO A 52 2.61 3.61 -18.65
CA PRO A 52 2.91 4.28 -19.93
C PRO A 52 1.67 4.82 -20.66
N LEU A 53 0.54 4.13 -20.53
CA LEU A 53 -0.73 4.52 -21.15
C LEU A 53 -1.38 5.69 -20.40
N LEU A 54 -1.34 5.68 -19.08
CA LEU A 54 -1.92 6.70 -18.21
C LEU A 54 -1.04 7.96 -18.10
N LEU A 55 0.27 7.83 -18.30
CA LEU A 55 1.23 8.91 -18.19
C LEU A 55 0.90 10.06 -19.16
N LYS A 56 0.68 9.76 -20.45
CA LYS A 56 0.42 10.79 -21.46
C LYS A 56 -0.85 11.62 -21.16
N PRO A 57 -2.01 11.01 -20.86
CA PRO A 57 -3.20 11.75 -20.41
C PRO A 57 -2.94 12.64 -19.20
N VAL A 58 -2.28 12.12 -18.15
CA VAL A 58 -1.97 12.90 -16.94
C VAL A 58 -1.02 14.05 -17.25
N LEU A 59 -0.03 13.83 -18.12
CA LEU A 59 0.91 14.88 -18.51
C LEU A 59 0.26 16.02 -19.31
N ASN A 60 -0.80 15.71 -20.06
CA ASN A 60 -1.55 16.68 -20.85
C ASN A 60 -2.55 17.52 -20.01
N ILE A 61 -2.73 17.20 -18.73
CA ILE A 61 -3.55 18.03 -17.83
C ILE A 61 -2.84 19.38 -17.65
N LYS A 62 -3.49 20.47 -18.07
CA LYS A 62 -2.97 21.83 -17.86
C LYS A 62 -2.86 22.12 -16.36
N THR A 63 -1.83 22.84 -15.94
CA THR A 63 -1.53 23.15 -14.53
C THR A 63 -2.74 23.68 -13.76
N GLN A 64 -3.53 24.58 -14.37
CA GLN A 64 -4.73 25.17 -13.76
C GLN A 64 -5.84 24.14 -13.41
N HIS A 65 -5.85 22.97 -14.06
CA HIS A 65 -6.86 21.93 -13.87
C HIS A 65 -6.40 20.80 -12.95
N LEU A 66 -5.15 20.79 -12.47
CA LEU A 66 -4.62 19.67 -11.68
C LEU A 66 -5.43 19.40 -10.40
N TRP A 67 -5.80 20.44 -9.65
CA TRP A 67 -6.66 20.29 -8.47
C TRP A 67 -8.06 19.81 -8.83
N MET A 68 -8.63 20.29 -9.92
CA MET A 68 -9.92 19.80 -10.42
C MET A 68 -9.83 18.31 -10.77
N SER A 69 -8.79 17.87 -11.47
CA SER A 69 -8.55 16.47 -11.81
C SER A 69 -8.35 15.60 -10.57
N PHE A 70 -7.67 16.11 -9.53
CA PHE A 70 -7.55 15.45 -8.24
C PHE A 70 -8.92 15.22 -7.61
N PHE A 71 -9.75 16.27 -7.48
CA PHE A 71 -11.08 16.15 -6.88
C PHE A 71 -12.03 15.30 -7.72
N LEU A 72 -11.97 15.36 -9.04
CA LEU A 72 -12.76 14.49 -9.91
C LEU A 72 -12.38 13.01 -9.73
N SER A 73 -11.08 12.72 -9.62
CA SER A 73 -10.61 11.35 -9.36
C SER A 73 -11.05 10.86 -7.98
N PHE A 74 -11.03 11.76 -6.98
CA PHE A 74 -11.49 11.45 -5.63
C PHE A 74 -13.01 11.25 -5.55
N ILE A 75 -13.80 12.06 -6.26
CA ILE A 75 -15.25 11.87 -6.40
C ILE A 75 -15.54 10.55 -7.13
N GLY A 76 -14.74 10.20 -8.15
CA GLY A 76 -14.82 8.90 -8.82
C GLY A 76 -14.60 7.73 -7.85
N LEU A 77 -13.62 7.85 -6.95
CA LEU A 77 -13.41 6.86 -5.90
C LEU A 77 -14.61 6.76 -4.95
N ILE A 78 -15.14 7.91 -4.51
CA ILE A 78 -16.32 7.95 -3.64
C ILE A 78 -17.52 7.27 -4.33
N ALA A 79 -17.77 7.62 -5.59
CA ALA A 79 -18.85 7.02 -6.38
C ALA A 79 -18.65 5.51 -6.58
N TYR A 80 -17.42 5.05 -6.79
CA TYR A 80 -17.10 3.62 -6.84
C TYR A 80 -17.40 2.91 -5.52
N GLN A 81 -17.06 3.52 -4.39
CA GLN A 81 -17.34 2.94 -3.07
C GLN A 81 -18.84 2.92 -2.77
N PHE A 82 -19.58 3.97 -3.10
CA PHE A 82 -21.04 3.97 -3.02
C PHE A 82 -21.65 2.87 -3.89
N PHE A 83 -21.14 2.68 -5.12
CA PHE A 83 -21.58 1.59 -5.97
C PHE A 83 -21.38 0.22 -5.31
N VAL A 84 -20.22 -0.01 -4.69
CA VAL A 84 -19.97 -1.28 -3.97
C VAL A 84 -20.89 -1.43 -2.76
N ASP A 85 -21.14 -0.36 -2.02
CA ASP A 85 -21.98 -0.37 -0.82
C ASP A 85 -23.45 -0.71 -1.17
N ASP A 86 -24.01 -0.05 -2.18
CA ASP A 86 -25.44 -0.13 -2.53
C ASP A 86 -25.79 -1.32 -3.45
N PHE A 87 -24.87 -1.75 -4.32
CA PHE A 87 -25.18 -2.72 -5.39
C PHE A 87 -24.52 -4.09 -5.21
N VAL A 88 -23.57 -4.25 -4.29
CA VAL A 88 -22.93 -5.54 -4.02
C VAL A 88 -23.60 -6.19 -2.81
N PRO A 89 -24.02 -7.47 -2.90
CA PRO A 89 -24.69 -8.15 -1.79
C PRO A 89 -23.87 -8.12 -0.50
N ALA A 90 -24.47 -7.62 0.59
CA ALA A 90 -23.84 -7.49 1.90
C ALA A 90 -23.86 -8.75 2.77
N ILE A 91 -24.47 -9.84 2.28
CA ILE A 91 -24.66 -11.11 3.01
C ILE A 91 -24.16 -12.28 2.14
N PRO A 92 -23.48 -13.29 2.72
CA PRO A 92 -23.09 -13.40 4.14
C PRO A 92 -21.96 -12.43 4.51
N LYS A 93 -22.01 -11.89 5.73
CA LYS A 93 -20.92 -11.08 6.31
C LYS A 93 -19.78 -11.99 6.77
N LEU A 94 -18.56 -11.47 6.70
CA LEU A 94 -17.38 -12.10 7.28
C LEU A 94 -17.48 -12.13 8.80
N GLU A 95 -16.86 -13.13 9.44
CA GLU A 95 -16.98 -13.37 10.88
C GLU A 95 -16.46 -12.20 11.73
N LEU A 96 -15.36 -11.58 11.31
CA LEU A 96 -14.68 -10.51 12.06
C LEU A 96 -14.96 -9.11 11.51
N TRP A 97 -15.65 -9.00 10.37
CA TRP A 97 -15.72 -7.75 9.62
C TRP A 97 -17.14 -7.49 9.11
N PRO A 98 -17.60 -6.23 9.11
CA PRO A 98 -18.99 -5.89 8.81
C PRO A 98 -19.33 -5.92 7.30
N LEU A 99 -18.54 -6.59 6.47
CA LEU A 99 -18.67 -6.66 5.00
C LEU A 99 -18.84 -8.10 4.53
N SER A 100 -19.49 -8.28 3.39
CA SER A 100 -19.39 -9.55 2.66
C SER A 100 -18.02 -9.71 2.00
N GLU A 101 -17.69 -10.93 1.61
CA GLU A 101 -16.46 -11.26 0.89
C GLU A 101 -16.31 -10.45 -0.40
N ASN A 102 -17.38 -10.34 -1.19
CA ASN A 102 -17.38 -9.57 -2.44
C ASN A 102 -17.28 -8.06 -2.21
N GLN A 103 -17.94 -7.53 -1.17
CA GLN A 103 -17.80 -6.12 -0.79
C GLN A 103 -16.36 -5.81 -0.39
N TRP A 104 -15.74 -6.66 0.44
CA TRP A 104 -14.33 -6.51 0.83
C TRP A 104 -13.40 -6.54 -0.39
N TRP A 105 -13.58 -7.53 -1.26
CA TRP A 105 -12.77 -7.68 -2.45
C TRP A 105 -12.87 -6.48 -3.39
N LEU A 106 -14.09 -6.08 -3.78
CA LEU A 106 -14.29 -4.96 -4.71
C LEU A 106 -13.90 -3.61 -4.11
N SER A 107 -14.19 -3.38 -2.83
CA SER A 107 -13.86 -2.10 -2.19
C SER A 107 -12.35 -1.90 -2.01
N TYR A 108 -11.57 -2.98 -1.84
CA TYR A 108 -10.19 -2.86 -1.37
C TYR A 108 -9.15 -3.70 -2.12
N ASN A 109 -9.39 -4.99 -2.38
CA ASN A 109 -8.35 -5.89 -2.92
C ASN A 109 -8.31 -5.96 -4.46
N TYR A 110 -9.40 -5.57 -5.12
CA TYR A 110 -9.55 -5.65 -6.57
C TYR A 110 -8.67 -4.60 -7.28
N PRO A 111 -7.66 -5.00 -8.08
CA PRO A 111 -6.67 -4.08 -8.64
C PRO A 111 -7.23 -2.91 -9.45
N PRO A 112 -8.22 -3.09 -10.35
CA PRO A 112 -8.80 -1.97 -11.09
C PRO A 112 -9.51 -0.95 -10.19
N GLY A 113 -10.10 -1.39 -9.07
CA GLY A 113 -10.71 -0.50 -8.08
C GLY A 113 -9.70 0.44 -7.42
N ARG A 114 -8.40 0.15 -7.52
CA ARG A 114 -7.30 0.96 -6.99
C ARG A 114 -6.75 2.01 -7.97
N LEU A 115 -7.26 2.06 -9.21
CA LEU A 115 -6.77 2.97 -10.23
C LEU A 115 -7.04 4.44 -9.89
N PHE A 116 -8.11 4.73 -9.13
CA PHE A 116 -8.40 6.10 -8.69
C PHE A 116 -7.25 6.64 -7.84
N GLU A 117 -6.78 5.86 -6.87
CA GLU A 117 -5.69 6.23 -5.99
C GLU A 117 -4.35 6.33 -6.73
N PHE A 118 -4.12 5.43 -7.69
CA PHE A 118 -2.93 5.50 -8.54
C PHE A 118 -2.91 6.79 -9.38
N ILE A 119 -4.02 7.13 -10.03
CA ILE A 119 -4.17 8.37 -10.81
C ILE A 119 -4.04 9.60 -9.91
N ILE A 120 -4.64 9.57 -8.71
CA ILE A 120 -4.47 10.63 -7.70
C ILE A 120 -2.99 10.80 -7.37
N GLY A 121 -2.24 9.73 -7.15
CA GLY A 121 -0.79 9.77 -6.93
C GLY A 121 -0.02 10.43 -8.09
N MET A 122 -0.37 10.09 -9.34
CA MET A 122 0.24 10.71 -10.52
C MET A 122 -0.07 12.22 -10.61
N ILE A 123 -1.31 12.61 -10.31
CA ILE A 123 -1.73 14.02 -10.29
C ILE A 123 -1.02 14.78 -9.16
N LEU A 124 -0.91 14.19 -7.96
CA LEU A 124 -0.19 14.79 -6.83
C LEU A 124 1.28 15.01 -7.14
N SER A 125 1.93 14.08 -7.85
CA SER A 125 3.29 14.28 -8.35
C SER A 125 3.39 15.50 -9.27
N ARG A 126 2.44 15.69 -10.20
CA ARG A 126 2.37 16.92 -11.02
C ARG A 126 2.13 18.17 -10.19
N ILE A 127 1.21 18.14 -9.23
CA ILE A 127 0.95 19.27 -8.32
C ILE A 127 2.21 19.67 -7.55
N ALA A 128 3.00 18.70 -7.10
CA ALA A 128 4.27 18.94 -6.42
C ALA A 128 5.32 19.56 -7.35
N ILE A 129 5.51 19.01 -8.56
CA ILE A 129 6.47 19.52 -9.55
C ILE A 129 6.13 20.95 -10.00
N GLU A 130 4.84 21.25 -10.21
CA GLU A 130 4.36 22.58 -10.62
C GLU A 130 4.35 23.58 -9.46
N GLY A 131 4.74 23.18 -8.24
CA GLY A 131 4.83 24.07 -7.08
C GLY A 131 3.49 24.59 -6.58
N LEU A 132 2.38 23.89 -6.87
CA LEU A 132 1.03 24.33 -6.51
C LEU A 132 0.72 24.21 -5.01
N TRP A 133 1.52 23.45 -4.26
CA TRP A 133 1.44 23.34 -2.81
C TRP A 133 2.57 24.11 -2.13
N LYS A 134 2.22 25.06 -1.26
CA LYS A 134 3.19 26.00 -0.67
C LYS A 134 3.70 25.61 0.72
N ASN A 135 3.06 24.67 1.41
CA ASN A 135 3.41 24.37 2.81
C ASN A 135 4.35 23.16 2.94
N ALA A 136 5.32 23.21 3.86
CA ALA A 136 6.32 22.15 4.10
C ALA A 136 6.41 21.75 5.59
N SER A 137 5.33 21.95 6.37
CA SER A 137 5.37 21.70 7.82
C SER A 137 5.09 20.25 8.19
N VAL A 138 6.06 19.56 8.80
CA VAL A 138 5.88 18.20 9.39
C VAL A 138 4.74 18.16 10.40
N LYS A 139 4.51 19.25 11.16
CA LYS A 139 3.39 19.32 12.09
C LYS A 139 2.05 19.18 11.37
N ILE A 140 1.91 19.76 10.18
CA ILE A 140 0.70 19.63 9.36
C ILE A 140 0.58 18.22 8.81
N ALA A 141 1.67 17.57 8.41
CA ALA A 141 1.64 16.17 8.01
C ALA A 141 1.18 15.25 9.15
N ILE A 142 1.67 15.48 10.38
CA ILE A 142 1.22 14.73 11.57
C ILE A 142 -0.26 14.99 11.86
N ILE A 143 -0.71 16.24 11.84
CA ILE A 143 -2.12 16.59 12.04
C ILE A 143 -2.99 15.92 10.97
N ALA A 144 -2.57 15.97 9.70
CA ALA A 144 -3.27 15.30 8.61
C ALA A 144 -3.37 13.78 8.84
N ALA A 145 -2.29 13.14 9.28
CA ALA A 145 -2.28 11.72 9.62
C ALA A 145 -3.27 11.39 10.75
N VAL A 146 -3.26 12.17 11.83
CA VAL A 146 -4.20 12.00 12.96
C VAL A 146 -5.65 12.19 12.51
N ILE A 147 -5.94 13.23 11.73
CA ILE A 147 -7.28 13.47 11.19
C ILE A 147 -7.73 12.29 10.31
N GLY A 148 -6.87 11.82 9.41
CA GLY A 148 -7.18 10.70 8.52
C GLY A 148 -7.46 9.41 9.30
N TYR A 149 -6.66 9.15 10.32
CA TYR A 149 -6.86 8.02 11.23
C TYR A 149 -8.19 8.12 11.99
N MET A 150 -8.50 9.29 12.56
CA MET A 150 -9.78 9.51 13.25
C MET A 150 -10.98 9.37 12.30
N LEU A 151 -10.88 9.91 11.08
CA LEU A 151 -11.93 9.74 10.07
C LEU A 151 -12.13 8.26 9.71
N ALA A 152 -11.06 7.49 9.54
CA ALA A 152 -11.15 6.06 9.28
C ALA A 152 -11.78 5.27 10.43
N LEU A 153 -11.56 5.69 11.69
CA LEU A 153 -12.16 5.05 12.87
C LEU A 153 -13.67 5.26 12.99
N TYR A 154 -14.18 6.44 12.60
CA TYR A 154 -15.60 6.78 12.76
C TYR A 154 -16.43 6.63 11.48
N ALA A 155 -15.81 6.58 10.31
CA ALA A 155 -16.51 6.28 9.07
C ALA A 155 -16.98 4.82 9.04
N PRO A 156 -18.00 4.49 8.21
CA PRO A 156 -18.34 3.10 7.97
C PRO A 156 -17.12 2.36 7.43
N PHE A 157 -16.94 1.11 7.89
CA PHE A 157 -15.70 0.35 7.72
C PHE A 157 -15.16 0.35 6.28
N GLN A 158 -16.03 0.17 5.29
CA GLN A 158 -15.66 0.18 3.86
C GLN A 158 -14.96 1.47 3.44
N TYR A 159 -15.53 2.64 3.76
CA TYR A 159 -14.95 3.94 3.41
C TYR A 159 -13.67 4.24 4.20
N GLY A 160 -13.56 3.67 5.40
CA GLY A 160 -12.36 3.75 6.23
C GLY A 160 -11.14 3.03 5.64
N LEU A 161 -11.33 2.09 4.72
CA LEU A 161 -10.23 1.35 4.09
C LEU A 161 -9.39 2.22 3.15
N ASN A 162 -10.00 3.21 2.48
CA ASN A 162 -9.30 4.08 1.52
C ASN A 162 -9.81 5.52 1.48
N VAL A 163 -11.11 5.76 1.31
CA VAL A 163 -11.68 7.09 1.01
C VAL A 163 -11.27 8.13 2.04
N THR A 164 -11.42 7.82 3.32
CA THR A 164 -11.14 8.77 4.42
C THR A 164 -9.67 9.18 4.50
N THR A 165 -8.77 8.35 3.96
CA THR A 165 -7.32 8.55 4.09
C THR A 165 -6.73 9.37 2.94
N ILE A 166 -7.42 9.49 1.79
CA ILE A 166 -6.86 10.08 0.57
C ILE A 166 -6.40 11.53 0.78
N ILE A 167 -7.23 12.36 1.42
CA ILE A 167 -6.88 13.77 1.65
C ILE A 167 -5.67 13.87 2.58
N SER A 168 -5.66 13.08 3.65
CA SER A 168 -4.55 13.05 4.61
C SER A 168 -3.25 12.59 3.96
N ILE A 169 -3.30 11.50 3.20
CA ILE A 169 -2.14 10.97 2.46
C ILE A 169 -1.68 11.97 1.41
N ALA A 170 -2.59 12.63 0.68
CA ALA A 170 -2.25 13.66 -0.30
C ALA A 170 -1.47 14.83 0.32
N VAL A 171 -1.94 15.32 1.48
CA VAL A 171 -1.27 16.39 2.23
C VAL A 171 0.12 15.95 2.70
N ILE A 172 0.23 14.73 3.26
CA ILE A 172 1.51 14.16 3.70
C ILE A 172 2.48 14.06 2.51
N ILE A 173 2.05 13.48 1.39
CA ILE A 173 2.89 13.34 0.19
C ILE A 173 3.36 14.70 -0.31
N LEU A 174 2.48 15.70 -0.42
CA LEU A 174 2.85 17.03 -0.90
C LEU A 174 3.84 17.74 0.04
N ILE A 175 3.67 17.59 1.35
CA ILE A 175 4.60 18.15 2.35
C ILE A 175 5.95 17.46 2.25
N LEU A 176 5.99 16.13 2.29
CA LEU A 176 7.23 15.36 2.26
C LEU A 176 7.99 15.58 0.93
N THR A 177 7.28 15.55 -0.20
CA THR A 177 7.88 15.82 -1.51
C THR A 177 8.49 17.21 -1.55
N LYS A 178 7.80 18.22 -1.01
CA LYS A 178 8.34 19.58 -0.97
C LYS A 178 9.58 19.69 -0.08
N MET A 179 9.58 19.03 1.07
CA MET A 179 10.73 19.00 1.97
C MET A 179 11.93 18.30 1.33
N ASP A 180 11.70 17.21 0.61
CA ASP A 180 12.75 16.51 -0.14
C ASP A 180 13.32 17.40 -1.26
N LEU A 181 12.46 18.14 -1.97
CA LEU A 181 12.87 19.08 -3.02
C LEU A 181 13.62 20.32 -2.48
N SER A 182 13.35 20.76 -1.26
CA SER A 182 14.09 21.88 -0.64
C SER A 182 15.47 21.47 -0.11
N GLY A 183 15.72 20.16 0.06
CA GLY A 183 16.97 19.62 0.59
C GLY A 183 17.20 19.92 2.07
N GLU A 184 16.17 20.38 2.80
CA GLU A 184 16.28 20.70 4.22
C GLU A 184 16.40 19.44 5.08
N LYS A 185 17.51 19.34 5.82
CA LYS A 185 17.70 18.24 6.77
C LYS A 185 16.70 18.36 7.92
N ASN A 186 16.00 17.27 8.18
CA ASN A 186 15.02 17.13 9.26
C ASN A 186 15.10 15.72 9.87
N PHE A 187 14.23 15.42 10.84
CA PHE A 187 14.21 14.12 11.51
C PHE A 187 14.01 12.95 10.53
N LEU A 188 13.18 13.11 9.50
CA LEU A 188 12.87 12.07 8.51
C LEU A 188 14.03 11.82 7.55
N SER A 189 14.92 12.80 7.35
CA SER A 189 16.15 12.64 6.56
C SER A 189 17.32 12.05 7.37
N SER A 190 17.07 11.52 8.57
CA SER A 190 18.11 10.86 9.38
C SER A 190 18.42 9.46 8.84
N ASN A 191 19.65 8.99 9.02
CA ASN A 191 20.08 7.66 8.55
C ASN A 191 19.20 6.53 9.08
N VAL A 192 18.67 6.66 10.31
CA VAL A 192 17.77 5.66 10.91
C VAL A 192 16.41 5.66 10.20
N MET A 193 15.82 6.84 9.95
CA MET A 193 14.53 6.94 9.25
C MET A 193 14.64 6.47 7.80
N ILE A 194 15.75 6.77 7.13
CA ILE A 194 16.04 6.26 5.78
C ILE A 194 16.14 4.74 5.81
N LEU A 195 16.89 4.15 6.75
CA LEU A 195 17.01 2.69 6.88
C LEU A 195 15.64 2.04 7.17
N LEU A 196 14.82 2.61 8.04
CA LEU A 196 13.47 2.12 8.33
C LEU A 196 12.58 2.20 7.09
N GLY A 197 12.70 3.26 6.29
CA GLY A 197 12.03 3.38 4.99
C GLY A 197 12.50 2.32 4.00
N GLU A 198 13.81 2.08 3.91
CA GLU A 198 14.40 1.07 3.03
C GLU A 198 13.91 -0.36 3.33
N ILE A 199 13.77 -0.73 4.61
CA ILE A 199 13.28 -2.06 5.01
C ILE A 199 11.75 -2.14 5.11
N SER A 200 11.02 -1.05 4.91
CA SER A 200 9.58 -0.96 5.18
C SER A 200 8.76 -1.92 4.32
N PHE A 201 9.16 -2.15 3.07
CA PHE A 201 8.51 -3.11 2.17
C PHE A 201 8.70 -4.55 2.66
N ALA A 202 9.93 -4.95 2.98
CA ALA A 202 10.22 -6.25 3.57
C ALA A 202 9.42 -6.46 4.87
N PHE A 203 9.36 -5.43 5.73
CA PHE A 203 8.56 -5.43 6.95
C PHE A 203 7.07 -5.63 6.66
N TYR A 204 6.51 -4.90 5.69
CA TYR A 204 5.13 -5.06 5.24
C TYR A 204 4.85 -6.50 4.79
N MET A 205 5.80 -7.17 4.15
CA MET A 205 5.63 -8.54 3.69
C MET A 205 5.73 -9.60 4.80
N VAL A 206 6.49 -9.35 5.89
CA VAL A 206 6.72 -10.36 6.95
C VAL A 206 5.87 -10.17 8.21
N HIS A 207 5.47 -8.94 8.54
CA HIS A 207 4.88 -8.65 9.86
C HIS A 207 3.64 -9.50 10.16
N TYR A 208 2.77 -9.71 9.17
CA TYR A 208 1.56 -10.51 9.33
C TYR A 208 1.89 -11.99 9.62
N LEU A 209 2.87 -12.54 8.90
CA LEU A 209 3.33 -13.93 9.10
C LEU A 209 3.91 -14.10 10.50
N VAL A 210 4.69 -13.12 10.98
CA VAL A 210 5.23 -13.12 12.34
C VAL A 210 4.11 -13.08 13.38
N LEU A 211 3.13 -12.18 13.22
CA LEU A 211 2.00 -12.07 14.14
C LEU A 211 1.18 -13.36 14.22
N VAL A 212 0.88 -13.98 13.07
CA VAL A 212 0.16 -15.27 13.02
C VAL A 212 0.99 -16.39 13.63
N PHE A 213 2.30 -16.44 13.33
CA PHE A 213 3.20 -17.44 13.87
C PHE A 213 3.27 -17.35 15.41
N ILE A 214 3.46 -16.15 15.95
CA ILE A 214 3.52 -15.90 17.39
C ILE A 214 2.18 -16.25 18.04
N LYS A 215 1.06 -15.75 17.49
CA LYS A 215 -0.27 -16.06 17.99
C LYS A 215 -0.54 -17.56 18.03
N LYS A 216 -0.13 -18.31 17.00
CA LYS A 216 -0.38 -19.75 16.91
C LYS A 216 0.45 -20.59 17.90
N HIS A 217 1.73 -20.25 18.08
CA HIS A 217 2.67 -21.11 18.82
C HIS A 217 2.96 -20.65 20.25
N PHE A 218 2.68 -19.40 20.58
CA PHE A 218 3.03 -18.83 21.89
C PHE A 218 1.82 -18.25 22.65
N ILE A 219 0.67 -18.06 21.98
CA ILE A 219 -0.54 -17.49 22.60
C ILE A 219 -1.65 -18.54 22.58
N HIS A 220 -1.78 -19.29 23.68
CA HIS A 220 -2.80 -20.34 23.82
C HIS A 220 -4.08 -19.89 24.53
N SER A 221 -4.04 -18.73 25.20
CA SER A 221 -5.17 -18.13 25.92
C SER A 221 -5.16 -16.61 25.77
N SER A 222 -6.23 -15.95 26.20
CA SER A 222 -6.24 -14.48 26.32
C SER A 222 -5.10 -14.03 27.22
N LEU A 223 -4.27 -13.13 26.72
CA LEU A 223 -3.20 -12.50 27.47
C LEU A 223 -3.75 -11.30 28.24
N ASP A 224 -3.13 -10.98 29.38
CA ASP A 224 -3.36 -9.69 30.01
C ASP A 224 -2.74 -8.55 29.19
N PHE A 225 -3.02 -7.31 29.57
CA PHE A 225 -2.57 -6.14 28.82
C PHE A 225 -1.04 -6.07 28.70
N ILE A 226 -0.32 -6.35 29.79
CA ILE A 226 1.14 -6.26 29.82
C ILE A 226 1.75 -7.35 28.93
N SER A 227 1.31 -8.60 29.05
CA SER A 227 1.80 -9.70 28.21
C SER A 227 1.46 -9.46 26.75
N SER A 228 0.29 -8.89 26.45
CA SER A 228 -0.08 -8.49 25.08
C SER A 228 0.88 -7.44 24.53
N MET A 229 1.23 -6.41 25.32
CA MET A 229 2.17 -5.37 24.91
C MET A 229 3.58 -5.92 24.70
N VAL A 230 4.04 -6.81 25.59
CA VAL A 230 5.33 -7.50 25.46
C VAL A 230 5.34 -8.34 24.18
N MET A 231 4.29 -9.12 23.90
CA MET A 231 4.20 -9.93 22.68
C MET A 231 4.13 -9.09 21.42
N LEU A 232 3.46 -7.94 21.45
CA LEU A 232 3.47 -6.97 20.33
C LEU A 232 4.86 -6.39 20.10
N LEU A 233 5.57 -6.01 21.16
CA LEU A 233 6.96 -5.53 21.05
C LEU A 233 7.89 -6.60 20.49
N ILE A 234 7.78 -7.85 20.98
CA ILE A 234 8.54 -8.99 20.44
C ILE A 234 8.22 -9.18 18.95
N SER A 235 6.94 -9.17 18.58
CA SER A 235 6.49 -9.31 17.19
C SER A 235 7.06 -8.22 16.30
N LEU A 236 7.06 -6.97 16.78
CA LEU A 236 7.64 -5.83 16.08
C LEU A 236 9.15 -6.00 15.87
N MET A 237 9.89 -6.33 16.93
CA MET A 237 11.35 -6.48 16.87
C MET A 237 11.77 -7.64 15.95
N VAL A 238 11.07 -8.77 16.04
CA VAL A 238 11.28 -9.93 15.15
C VAL A 238 10.97 -9.55 13.71
N SER A 239 9.87 -8.82 13.46
CA SER A 239 9.50 -8.38 12.11
C SER A 239 10.54 -7.41 11.53
N ILE A 240 11.04 -6.45 12.31
CA ILE A 240 12.11 -5.53 11.87
C ILE A 240 13.40 -6.30 11.57
N LEU A 241 13.79 -7.25 12.42
CA LEU A 241 14.98 -8.07 12.20
C LEU A 241 14.87 -8.90 10.93
N LEU A 242 13.74 -9.59 10.73
CA LEU A 242 13.51 -10.40 9.52
C LEU A 242 13.44 -9.52 8.27
N ALA A 243 12.78 -8.37 8.34
CA ALA A 243 12.73 -7.39 7.26
C ALA A 243 14.14 -6.92 6.87
N TRP A 244 14.98 -6.59 7.85
CA TRP A 244 16.35 -6.19 7.62
C TRP A 244 17.19 -7.32 6.99
N LEU A 245 17.04 -8.57 7.45
CA LEU A 245 17.71 -9.72 6.85
C LEU A 245 17.29 -9.92 5.39
N ILE A 246 15.99 -9.88 5.09
CA ILE A 246 15.47 -9.99 3.71
C ILE A 246 16.01 -8.84 2.85
N TYR A 247 15.98 -7.62 3.37
CA TYR A 247 16.47 -6.45 2.68
C TYR A 247 17.96 -6.58 2.30
N VAL A 248 18.81 -6.99 3.26
CA VAL A 248 20.26 -7.09 3.06
C VAL A 248 20.64 -8.28 2.17
N PHE A 249 20.01 -9.44 2.37
CA PHE A 249 20.41 -10.68 1.72
C PHE A 249 19.65 -11.00 0.43
N VAL A 250 18.48 -10.39 0.21
CA VAL A 250 17.63 -10.67 -0.97
C VAL A 250 17.41 -9.41 -1.78
N GLU A 251 16.80 -8.38 -1.20
CA GLU A 251 16.38 -7.20 -1.97
C GLU A 251 17.56 -6.40 -2.52
N LYS A 252 18.52 -6.02 -1.66
CA LYS A 252 19.73 -5.28 -2.07
C LYS A 252 20.51 -6.01 -3.19
N PRO A 253 20.83 -7.31 -3.08
CA PRO A 253 21.50 -8.05 -4.15
C PRO A 253 20.70 -8.09 -5.45
N VAL A 254 19.40 -8.39 -5.38
CA VAL A 254 18.53 -8.47 -6.57
C VAL A 254 18.42 -7.11 -7.26
N MET A 255 18.23 -6.02 -6.51
CA MET A 255 18.19 -4.67 -7.06
C MET A 255 19.51 -4.29 -7.72
N LYS A 256 20.65 -4.62 -7.10
CA LYS A 256 21.97 -4.37 -7.69
C LYS A 256 22.14 -5.12 -9.00
N PHE A 257 21.77 -6.40 -9.03
CA PHE A 257 21.83 -7.22 -10.24
C PHE A 257 20.91 -6.70 -11.36
N ALA A 258 19.67 -6.33 -11.02
CA ALA A 258 18.70 -5.80 -11.97
C ALA A 258 19.18 -4.46 -12.58
N LYS A 259 19.69 -3.55 -11.73
CA LYS A 259 20.27 -2.27 -12.18
C LYS A 259 21.41 -2.49 -13.16
N GLN A 260 22.35 -3.38 -12.85
CA GLN A 260 23.49 -3.70 -13.72
C GLN A 260 23.04 -4.19 -15.10
N LYS A 261 22.07 -5.11 -15.16
CA LYS A 261 21.51 -5.59 -16.44
C LYS A 261 20.85 -4.48 -17.26
N ILE A 262 20.08 -3.60 -16.62
CA ILE A 262 19.40 -2.50 -17.31
C ILE A 262 20.42 -1.49 -17.87
N THR A 263 21.46 -1.13 -17.09
CA THR A 263 22.52 -0.22 -17.57
C THR A 263 23.39 -0.85 -18.65
N ASN A 264 23.70 -2.14 -18.57
CA ASN A 264 24.51 -2.83 -19.57
C ASN A 264 23.75 -3.08 -20.89
N ASN A 265 22.41 -3.10 -20.85
CA ASN A 265 21.55 -3.28 -22.03
C ASN A 265 21.02 -1.96 -22.62
N LYS A 266 21.36 -0.80 -22.06
CA LYS A 266 21.17 0.46 -22.78
C LYS A 266 22.30 0.57 -23.80
N PRO A 267 22.05 0.59 -25.13
CA PRO A 267 23.04 1.16 -26.01
C PRO A 267 23.29 2.57 -25.51
N LEU A 268 24.56 2.97 -25.45
CA LEU A 268 24.93 4.38 -25.33
C LEU A 268 24.03 5.12 -26.33
N LEU A 269 23.08 5.91 -25.84
CA LEU A 269 22.44 6.93 -26.66
C LEU A 269 23.59 7.87 -26.99
N GLY A 270 24.28 7.54 -28.07
CA GLY A 270 25.31 8.36 -28.64
C GLY A 270 24.70 9.70 -28.99
N ASP A 271 25.43 10.74 -28.64
CA ASP A 271 25.54 12.00 -29.37
C ASP A 271 24.56 12.14 -30.55
N MET A 272 23.43 12.80 -30.29
CA MET A 272 22.70 13.60 -31.26
C MET A 272 22.36 14.94 -30.62
#